data_AF-A0A2T0VH20-F1
#
_entry.id   AF-A0A2T0VH20-F1
#
_cell.length_a   1.000
_cell.length_b   1.000
_cell.length_c   1.000
_cell.angle_alpha   90.00
_cell.angle_beta   90.00
_cell.angle_gamma   90.00
#
_symmetry.space_group_name_H-M   'P 1'
#
loop_
_entity.id
_entity.type
_entity.pdbx_description
1 polymer ?
#
loop_
_entity_poly.entity_id
_entity_poly.type
_entity_poly.pdbx_seq_one_letter_code
_entity_poly.pdbx_strand_id
1 'polypeptide(L)'
;MNFWDNFWDIIGWFFWIFVFTAYLMALFGIIADVFRDRELSGFGKAAWILFLVFFPFITALVYLIARGRGMAERNMRQAEAAQHATDDYIRTVAGSSGGSSASDEIAKAKSLLDQGTITSGEYNNLKEKALAHSN
;
A
#
# COMPACT_ATOMS: atom_id res chain seq x y z
N MET A 1 43.21 26.18 20.92
CA MET A 1 42.26 25.38 20.11
C MET A 1 41.88 26.24 18.91
N ASN A 2 42.08 25.76 17.68
CA ASN A 2 41.79 26.57 16.49
C ASN A 2 40.28 26.63 16.26
N PHE A 3 39.77 27.73 15.72
CA PHE A 3 38.36 27.88 15.39
C PHE A 3 37.84 26.74 14.49
N TRP A 4 38.67 26.31 13.53
CA TRP A 4 38.38 25.19 12.64
C TRP A 4 38.24 23.84 13.37
N ASP A 5 39.01 23.60 14.43
CA ASP A 5 38.91 22.37 15.24
C ASP A 5 37.54 22.33 15.94
N ASN A 6 37.11 23.45 16.53
CA ASN A 6 35.82 23.56 17.20
C ASN A 6 34.62 23.34 16.25
N PHE A 7 34.72 23.79 15.01
CA PHE A 7 33.66 23.60 14.02
C PHE A 7 33.45 22.11 13.68
N TRP A 8 34.54 21.38 13.45
CA TRP A 8 34.48 19.94 13.20
C TRP A 8 34.07 19.14 14.44
N ASP A 9 34.49 19.56 15.63
CA ASP A 9 34.07 18.94 16.89
C ASP A 9 32.56 19.05 17.11
N ILE A 10 31.97 20.21 16.80
CA ILE A 10 30.51 20.41 16.89
C ILE A 10 29.78 19.48 15.91
N ILE A 11 30.22 19.41 14.64
CA ILE A 11 29.63 18.52 13.64
C ILE A 11 29.75 17.06 14.09
N GLY A 12 30.92 16.65 14.58
CA GLY A 12 31.15 15.32 15.11
C GLY A 12 30.20 14.98 16.26
N TRP A 13 29.98 15.93 17.17
CA TRP A 13 29.02 15.79 18.27
C TRP A 13 27.59 15.58 17.77
N PHE A 14 27.13 16.40 16.81
CA PHE A 14 25.80 16.22 16.21
C PHE A 14 25.67 14.87 15.51
N PHE A 15 26.69 14.43 14.78
CA PHE A 15 26.72 13.12 14.14
C PHE A 15 26.61 11.99 15.17
N TRP A 16 27.39 12.04 16.25
CA TRP A 16 27.32 11.02 17.31
C TRP A 16 25.98 11.01 18.03
N ILE A 17 25.39 12.18 18.31
CA ILE A 17 24.03 12.28 18.87
C ILE A 17 23.02 11.66 17.91
N PHE A 18 23.12 11.95 16.62
CA PHE A 18 22.24 11.39 15.61
C PHE A 18 22.37 9.86 15.55
N VAL A 19 23.59 9.32 15.48
CA VAL A 19 23.86 7.88 15.48
C VAL A 19 23.33 7.23 16.76
N PHE A 20 23.58 7.83 17.92
CA PHE A 20 23.08 7.34 19.20
C PHE A 20 21.55 7.33 19.25
N THR A 21 20.91 8.39 18.76
CA THR A 21 19.44 8.49 18.70
C THR A 21 18.87 7.44 17.74
N ALA A 22 19.45 7.30 16.55
CA ALA A 22 19.05 6.28 15.58
C ALA A 22 19.23 4.87 16.14
N TYR A 23 20.31 4.63 16.89
CA TYR A 23 20.54 3.38 17.62
C TYR A 23 19.45 3.10 18.65
N LEU A 24 19.09 4.09 19.49
CA LEU A 24 17.99 3.93 20.46
C LEU A 24 16.66 3.67 19.77
N MET A 25 16.36 4.40 18.68
CA MET A 25 15.16 4.17 17.88
C MET A 25 15.10 2.74 17.35
N ALA A 26 16.21 2.21 16.82
CA ALA A 26 16.29 0.84 16.36
C ALA A 26 16.11 -0.17 17.51
N LEU A 27 16.76 0.07 18.65
CA LEU A 27 16.69 -0.79 19.83
C LEU A 27 15.25 -0.87 20.39
N PHE A 28 14.60 0.27 20.60
CA PHE A 28 13.20 0.30 21.02
C PHE A 28 12.26 -0.28 19.97
N GLY A 29 12.54 -0.07 18.68
CA GLY A 29 11.80 -0.69 17.58
C GLY A 29 11.86 -2.22 17.65
N ILE A 30 13.04 -2.79 17.86
CA ILE A 30 13.22 -4.25 18.01
C ILE A 30 12.49 -4.75 19.26
N ILE A 31 12.62 -4.06 20.40
CA ILE A 31 11.91 -4.44 21.64
C ILE A 31 10.40 -4.46 21.41
N ALA A 32 9.84 -3.38 20.82
CA ALA A 32 8.43 -3.30 20.53
C ALA A 32 7.97 -4.39 19.57
N ASP A 33 8.76 -4.71 18.55
CA ASP A 33 8.48 -5.79 17.58
C ASP A 33 8.46 -7.17 18.26
N VAL A 34 9.44 -7.46 19.12
CA VAL A 34 9.48 -8.70 19.93
C VAL A 34 8.22 -8.84 20.79
N PHE A 35 7.76 -7.75 21.42
CA PHE A 35 6.56 -7.80 22.23
C PHE A 35 5.28 -7.94 21.40
N ARG A 36 5.20 -7.28 20.24
CA ARG A 36 4.05 -7.31 19.32
C ARG A 36 3.87 -8.65 18.61
N ASP A 37 4.95 -9.37 18.39
CA ASP A 37 4.88 -10.69 17.78
C ASP A 37 4.14 -11.68 18.69
N ARG A 38 3.02 -12.21 18.18
CA ARG A 38 2.14 -13.15 18.89
C ARG A 38 2.57 -14.61 18.70
N GLU A 39 3.44 -14.89 17.74
CA GLU A 39 3.94 -16.23 17.45
C GLU A 39 5.12 -16.60 18.37
N LEU A 40 5.80 -15.60 18.95
CA LEU A 40 6.85 -15.81 19.96
C LEU A 40 6.27 -16.26 21.31
N SER A 41 6.73 -17.40 21.79
CA SER A 41 6.54 -17.80 23.18
C SER A 41 7.18 -16.80 24.15
N GLY A 42 6.64 -16.69 25.37
CA GLY A 42 7.17 -15.78 26.38
C GLY A 42 8.65 -16.00 26.70
N PHE A 43 9.11 -17.26 26.69
CA PHE A 43 10.52 -17.60 26.86
C PHE A 43 11.39 -17.10 25.70
N GLY A 44 10.89 -17.20 24.45
CA GLY A 44 11.57 -16.64 23.29
C GLY A 44 11.74 -15.13 23.40
N LYS A 45 10.71 -14.41 23.87
CA LYS A 45 10.79 -12.96 24.12
C LYS A 45 11.85 -12.64 25.17
N ALA A 46 11.86 -13.37 26.28
CA ALA A 46 12.84 -13.19 27.35
C ALA A 46 14.28 -13.40 26.85
N ALA A 47 14.53 -14.44 26.05
CA ALA A 47 15.84 -14.68 25.46
C ALA A 47 16.29 -13.52 24.56
N TRP A 48 15.41 -13.02 23.69
CA TRP A 48 15.71 -11.88 22.82
C TRP A 48 16.09 -10.63 23.61
N ILE A 49 15.31 -10.30 24.65
CA ILE A 49 15.59 -9.13 25.49
C ILE A 49 16.91 -9.31 26.24
N LEU A 50 17.16 -10.50 26.80
CA LEU A 50 18.42 -10.81 27.49
C LEU A 50 19.62 -10.59 26.57
N PHE A 51 19.60 -11.21 25.38
CA PHE A 51 20.68 -11.04 24.42
C PHE A 51 20.85 -9.59 23.96
N LEU A 52 19.75 -8.86 23.78
CA LEU A 52 19.79 -7.45 23.37
C LEU A 52 20.44 -6.55 24.43
N VAL A 53 20.31 -6.86 25.71
CA VAL A 53 20.96 -6.11 26.81
C VAL A 53 22.47 -6.38 26.85
N PHE A 54 22.91 -7.62 26.68
CA PHE A 54 24.33 -7.99 26.79
C PHE A 54 25.12 -7.82 25.49
N PHE A 55 24.46 -8.00 24.34
CA PHE A 55 25.09 -8.01 23.02
C PHE A 55 24.26 -7.21 21.99
N PRO A 56 23.93 -5.92 22.24
CA PRO A 56 22.93 -5.18 21.48
C PRO A 56 23.17 -5.16 19.97
N PHE A 57 24.40 -4.91 19.52
CA PHE A 57 24.72 -4.83 18.09
C PHE A 57 24.58 -6.18 17.38
N ILE A 58 25.11 -7.25 17.99
CA ILE A 58 25.06 -8.59 17.42
C ILE A 58 23.61 -9.08 17.42
N THR A 59 22.90 -8.91 18.54
CA THR A 59 21.50 -9.31 18.64
C THR A 59 20.62 -8.54 17.67
N ALA A 60 20.82 -7.22 17.50
CA ALA A 60 20.07 -6.44 16.53
C ALA A 60 20.29 -6.91 15.09
N LEU A 61 21.54 -7.24 14.72
CA LEU A 61 21.84 -7.77 13.40
C LEU A 61 21.21 -9.15 13.20
N VAL A 62 21.36 -10.06 14.16
CA VAL A 62 20.75 -11.40 14.11
C VAL A 62 19.22 -11.29 14.06
N TYR A 63 18.64 -10.36 14.82
CA TYR A 63 17.20 -10.09 14.80
C TYR A 63 16.75 -9.63 13.41
N LEU A 64 17.46 -8.67 12.81
CA LEU A 64 17.14 -8.18 11.47
C LEU A 64 17.24 -9.28 10.41
N ILE A 65 18.23 -10.18 10.50
CA ILE A 65 18.37 -11.30 9.56
C ILE A 65 17.26 -12.34 9.77
N ALA A 66 17.04 -12.75 11.02
CA ALA A 66 16.08 -13.80 11.36
C ALA A 66 14.62 -13.35 11.16
N ARG A 67 14.31 -12.06 11.38
CA ARG A 67 12.95 -11.52 11.47
C ARG A 67 12.67 -10.31 10.59
N GLY A 68 13.66 -9.79 9.86
CA GLY A 68 13.46 -8.68 8.91
C GLY A 68 12.56 -9.04 7.72
N ARG A 69 12.26 -10.33 7.52
CA ARG A 69 11.39 -10.85 6.46
C ARG A 69 9.95 -10.33 6.52
N GLY A 70 9.52 -9.81 7.68
CA GLY A 70 8.21 -9.16 7.82
C GLY A 70 8.03 -7.91 6.95
N MET A 71 9.08 -7.22 6.52
CA MET A 71 8.92 -6.03 5.63
C MET A 71 8.63 -6.41 4.18
N ALA A 72 9.29 -7.43 3.64
CA ALA A 72 9.05 -7.89 2.27
C ALA A 72 7.63 -8.45 2.10
N GLU A 73 7.18 -9.24 3.08
CA GLU A 73 5.88 -9.89 3.01
C GLU A 73 4.71 -8.92 3.25
N ARG A 74 4.91 -7.88 4.08
CA ARG A 74 3.91 -6.81 4.27
C ARG A 74 3.78 -5.92 3.03
N ASN A 75 4.87 -5.64 2.33
CA ASN A 75 4.82 -4.87 1.09
C ASN A 75 4.10 -5.66 -0.02
N MET A 76 4.30 -6.98 -0.09
CA MET A 76 3.55 -7.84 -1.01
C MET A 76 2.05 -7.85 -0.68
N ARG A 77 1.68 -8.09 0.59
CA ARG A 77 0.27 -8.08 1.01
C ARG A 77 -0.42 -6.72 0.81
N GLN A 78 0.29 -5.62 1.02
CA GLN A 78 -0.24 -4.27 0.75
C GLN A 78 -0.39 -4.00 -0.74
N ALA A 79 0.56 -4.47 -1.57
CA ALA A 79 0.46 -4.38 -3.02
C ALA A 79 -0.70 -5.21 -3.57
N GLU A 80 -0.90 -6.43 -3.06
CA GLU A 80 -2.04 -7.28 -3.38
C GLU A 80 -3.37 -6.63 -2.95
N ALA A 81 -3.46 -6.10 -1.73
CA ALA A 81 -4.66 -5.41 -1.26
C ALA A 81 -4.97 -4.15 -2.09
N ALA A 82 -3.95 -3.40 -2.50
CA ALA A 82 -4.11 -2.22 -3.35
C ALA A 82 -4.53 -2.60 -4.79
N GLN A 83 -4.01 -3.70 -5.34
CA GLN A 83 -4.49 -4.25 -6.62
C GLN A 83 -5.95 -4.65 -6.54
N HIS A 84 -6.35 -5.42 -5.51
CA HIS A 84 -7.75 -5.81 -5.32
C HIS A 84 -8.69 -4.61 -5.21
N ALA A 85 -8.33 -3.59 -4.43
CA ALA A 85 -9.14 -2.38 -4.31
C ALA A 85 -9.26 -1.61 -5.62
N THR A 86 -8.18 -1.60 -6.43
CA THR A 86 -8.17 -0.96 -7.75
C THR A 86 -9.03 -1.73 -8.76
N ASP A 87 -8.91 -3.05 -8.78
CA ASP A 87 -9.70 -3.93 -9.66
C ASP A 87 -11.19 -3.86 -9.34
N ASP A 88 -11.56 -3.83 -8.06
CA ASP A 88 -12.95 -3.65 -7.64
C ASP A 88 -13.47 -2.24 -7.99
N TYR A 89 -12.66 -1.19 -7.82
CA TYR A 89 -13.03 0.15 -8.26
C TYR A 89 -13.23 0.22 -9.78
N ILE A 90 -12.32 -0.36 -10.57
CA ILE A 90 -12.44 -0.43 -12.03
C ILE A 90 -13.68 -1.22 -12.42
N ARG A 91 -13.96 -2.37 -11.79
CA ARG A 91 -15.18 -3.15 -12.05
C ARG A 91 -16.44 -2.37 -11.70
N THR A 92 -16.41 -1.58 -10.62
CA THR A 92 -17.58 -0.78 -10.21
C THR A 92 -17.79 0.37 -11.16
N VAL A 93 -16.75 1.12 -11.52
CA VAL A 93 -16.84 2.24 -12.46
C VAL A 93 -17.16 1.75 -13.87
N ALA A 94 -16.46 0.73 -14.39
CA ALA A 94 -16.76 0.12 -15.68
C ALA A 94 -18.09 -0.62 -15.69
N GLY A 95 -18.55 -1.18 -14.57
CA GLY A 95 -19.91 -1.74 -14.44
C GLY A 95 -20.99 -0.65 -14.38
N SER A 96 -20.66 0.52 -13.85
CA SER A 96 -21.56 1.69 -13.77
C SER A 96 -21.53 2.57 -15.02
N SER A 97 -20.53 2.41 -15.90
CA SER A 97 -20.33 3.23 -17.10
C SER A 97 -20.18 2.44 -18.41
N GLY A 98 -20.07 1.10 -18.34
CA GLY A 98 -19.80 0.20 -19.47
C GLY A 98 -20.96 -0.73 -19.82
N GLY A 99 -22.11 -0.55 -19.18
CA GLY A 99 -23.39 -1.03 -19.68
C GLY A 99 -24.37 0.12 -19.60
N SER A 100 -24.39 1.00 -20.61
CA SER A 100 -25.59 1.80 -20.82
C SER A 100 -26.75 0.80 -20.86
N SER A 101 -27.68 0.92 -19.91
CA SER A 101 -28.81 -0.01 -19.91
C SER A 101 -29.46 0.08 -21.28
N ALA A 102 -30.02 -1.02 -21.81
CA ALA A 102 -30.67 -0.97 -23.11
C ALA A 102 -31.71 0.17 -23.19
N SER A 103 -32.31 0.52 -22.05
CA SER A 103 -33.19 1.67 -21.88
C SER A 103 -32.50 3.02 -22.18
N ASP A 104 -31.28 3.24 -21.68
CA ASP A 104 -30.50 4.46 -21.90
C ASP A 104 -30.01 4.57 -23.36
N GLU A 105 -29.62 3.46 -23.97
CA GLU A 105 -29.24 3.43 -25.39
C GLU A 105 -30.42 3.74 -26.31
N ILE A 106 -31.60 3.16 -26.01
CA ILE A 106 -32.84 3.43 -26.75
C ILE A 106 -33.29 4.88 -26.55
N ALA A 107 -33.18 5.43 -25.34
CA ALA A 107 -33.52 6.82 -25.07
C ALA A 107 -32.61 7.80 -25.84
N LYS A 108 -31.31 7.51 -25.91
CA LYS A 108 -30.34 8.30 -26.67
C LYS A 108 -30.60 8.21 -28.18
N ALA A 109 -30.90 7.02 -28.70
CA ALA A 109 -31.29 6.83 -30.09
C ALA A 109 -32.57 7.60 -30.44
N LYS A 110 -33.56 7.66 -29.53
CA LYS A 110 -34.78 8.44 -29.72
C LYS A 110 -34.51 9.94 -29.79
N SER A 111 -33.62 10.45 -28.93
CA SER A 111 -33.18 11.84 -28.99
C SER A 111 -32.53 12.20 -30.33
N LEU A 112 -31.72 11.31 -30.91
CA LEU A 112 -31.10 11.52 -32.22
C LEU A 112 -32.14 11.55 -33.36
N LEU A 113 -33.19 10.72 -33.26
CA LEU A 113 -34.31 10.72 -34.21
C LEU A 113 -35.10 12.04 -34.11
N ASP A 114 -35.37 12.52 -32.90
CA ASP A 114 -36.10 13.76 -32.66
C ASP A 114 -35.31 15.01 -33.10
N GLN A 115 -33.97 14.93 -33.04
CA GLN A 115 -33.07 15.93 -33.61
C GLN A 115 -32.93 15.83 -35.13
N GLY A 116 -33.55 14.84 -35.77
CA GLY A 116 -33.43 14.59 -37.21
C GLY A 116 -32.03 14.16 -37.66
N THR A 117 -31.18 13.72 -36.73
CA THR A 117 -29.80 13.27 -37.00
C THR A 117 -29.78 11.86 -37.57
N ILE A 118 -30.79 11.04 -37.24
CA ILE A 118 -30.99 9.69 -37.78
C ILE A 118 -32.41 9.54 -38.29
N THR A 119 -32.60 8.57 -39.19
CA THR A 119 -33.91 8.20 -39.74
C THR A 119 -34.63 7.18 -38.86
N SER A 120 -35.94 7.04 -39.03
CA SER A 120 -36.75 6.06 -38.30
C SER A 120 -36.27 4.61 -38.51
N GLY A 121 -35.71 4.29 -39.68
CA GLY A 121 -35.14 2.98 -39.96
C GLY A 121 -33.84 2.72 -39.20
N GLU A 122 -32.98 3.73 -39.08
CA GLU A 122 -31.75 3.65 -38.29
C GLU A 122 -32.03 3.55 -36.78
N TYR A 123 -33.06 4.27 -36.31
CA TYR A 123 -33.53 4.13 -34.93
C TYR A 123 -33.97 2.70 -34.59
N ASN A 124 -34.76 2.06 -35.46
CA ASN A 124 -35.23 0.69 -35.23
C ASN A 124 -34.06 -0.31 -35.17
N ASN A 125 -33.07 -0.17 -36.05
CA ASN A 125 -31.84 -0.99 -36.01
C ASN A 125 -31.05 -0.81 -34.71
N LEU A 126 -30.94 0.42 -34.20
CA LEU A 126 -30.26 0.70 -32.92
C LEU A 126 -31.04 0.13 -31.73
N LYS A 127 -32.37 0.22 -31.75
CA LYS A 127 -33.25 -0.37 -30.74
C LYS A 127 -33.11 -1.88 -30.67
N GLU A 128 -33.10 -2.58 -31.81
CA GLU A 128 -32.92 -4.03 -31.85
C GLU A 128 -31.55 -4.47 -31.32
N LYS A 129 -30.48 -3.75 -31.66
CA LYS A 129 -29.12 -4.02 -31.13
C LYS A 129 -29.03 -3.82 -29.62
N ALA A 130 -29.62 -2.76 -29.09
CA ALA A 130 -29.64 -2.49 -27.64
C ALA A 130 -30.41 -3.58 -26.88
N LEU A 131 -31.57 -4.02 -27.42
CA LEU A 131 -32.34 -5.10 -26.82
C LEU A 131 -31.61 -6.46 -26.90
N ALA A 132 -30.87 -6.71 -27.98
CA ALA A 132 -30.07 -7.93 -28.14
C ALA A 132 -28.88 -8.03 -27.18
N HIS A 133 -28.29 -6.88 -26.78
CA HIS A 133 -27.22 -6.83 -25.77
C HIS A 133 -27.72 -6.86 -24.32
N SER A 134 -29.04 -6.85 -24.09
CA SER A 134 -29.65 -6.94 -22.75
C SER A 134 -30.04 -8.35 -22.30
N ASN A 135 -29.92 -9.33 -23.21
CA ASN A 135 -30.09 -10.77 -22.94
C ASN A 135 -28.73 -11.45 -22.80
#